data_AF-A0A4R9IPG1-F1
#
_entry.id   AF-A0A4R9IPG1-F1
#
_cell.length_a   1.000
_cell.length_b   1.000
_cell.length_c   1.000
_cell.angle_alpha   90.00
_cell.angle_beta   90.00
_cell.angle_gamma   90.00
#
_symmetry.space_group_name_H-M   'P 1'
#
loop_
_entity.id
_entity.type
_entity.pdbx_description
1 polymer ?
#
loop_
_entity_poly.entity_id
_entity_poly.type
_entity_poly.pdbx_seq_one_letter_code
_entity_poly.pdbx_strand_id
1 'polypeptide(L)'
;MKKNMKSFKSGLAGISLALLLVAGFVGCTESGAKKEDNPTALLYLVNNSAGLNDVQSACVIAYTAANSCVGGKEYFNAGIGCSLTKLEGKTTDDLNALKECVLKKVNDPVQPCNLPQFTYGLAQQALAGAFAACNASYTTAAGTTVDLTGYLVY
;
A
#
# COMPACT_ATOMS: atom_id res chain seq x y z
N MET A 1 33.73 53.05 -21.93
CA MET A 1 34.20 52.12 -20.88
C MET A 1 33.22 50.95 -20.77
N LYS A 2 33.72 49.72 -20.89
CA LYS A 2 32.99 48.44 -20.78
C LYS A 2 32.63 48.14 -19.32
N LYS A 3 31.43 47.62 -19.04
CA LYS A 3 31.22 46.69 -17.92
C LYS A 3 30.35 45.51 -18.37
N ASN A 4 30.91 44.34 -18.10
CA ASN A 4 30.59 43.00 -18.60
C ASN A 4 29.19 42.50 -18.28
N MET A 5 28.59 41.86 -19.29
CA MET A 5 27.59 40.80 -19.12
C MET A 5 28.19 39.68 -18.26
N LYS A 6 27.52 39.32 -17.17
CA LYS A 6 27.67 37.98 -16.56
C LYS A 6 26.39 37.20 -16.79
N SER A 7 26.48 36.30 -17.77
CA SER A 7 25.63 35.14 -17.92
C SER A 7 25.69 34.29 -16.64
N PHE A 8 24.53 33.96 -16.07
CA PHE A 8 24.37 32.77 -15.24
C PHE A 8 23.25 31.91 -15.83
N LYS A 9 23.67 30.90 -16.58
CA LYS A 9 22.92 29.64 -16.73
C LYS A 9 22.96 28.92 -15.40
N SER A 10 21.80 28.60 -14.86
CA SER A 10 21.51 27.56 -13.85
C SER A 10 20.03 27.73 -13.54
N GLY A 11 19.13 26.77 -13.66
CA GLY A 11 19.28 25.34 -13.57
C GLY A 11 17.94 24.86 -13.01
N LEU A 12 17.11 24.36 -13.92
CA LEU A 12 16.02 23.41 -13.73
C LEU A 12 15.89 22.81 -12.31
N ALA A 13 15.10 23.43 -11.43
CA ALA A 13 14.58 22.82 -10.21
C ALA A 13 13.43 23.67 -9.67
N GLY A 14 12.20 23.42 -10.11
CA GLY A 14 11.07 24.22 -9.62
C GLY A 14 9.68 23.83 -10.11
N ILE A 15 9.50 22.66 -10.72
CA ILE A 15 8.18 22.23 -11.19
C ILE A 15 8.00 20.77 -10.76
N SER A 16 7.51 20.52 -9.54
CA SER A 16 6.81 19.27 -9.14
C SER A 16 6.29 19.30 -7.69
N LEU A 17 5.65 20.38 -7.26
CA LEU A 17 4.85 20.34 -6.02
C LEU A 17 3.47 21.02 -6.12
N ALA A 18 3.13 21.60 -7.27
CA ALA A 18 1.87 22.32 -7.48
C ALA A 18 0.75 21.45 -8.09
N LEU A 19 1.03 20.22 -8.52
CA LEU A 19 0.03 19.31 -9.14
C LEU A 19 -0.70 18.40 -8.14
N LEU A 20 -0.34 18.43 -6.85
CA LEU A 20 -0.96 17.60 -5.81
C LEU A 20 -2.16 18.25 -5.10
N LEU A 21 -2.57 19.46 -5.49
CA LEU A 21 -3.56 20.26 -4.76
C LEU A 21 -4.93 20.39 -5.46
N VAL A 22 -5.21 19.65 -6.53
CA VAL A 22 -6.48 19.80 -7.31
C VAL A 22 -7.44 18.61 -7.17
N ALA A 23 -7.17 17.65 -6.28
CA ALA A 23 -8.17 16.63 -5.90
C ALA A 23 -8.93 17.08 -4.64
N GLY A 24 -9.69 18.17 -4.76
CA GLY A 24 -10.67 18.61 -3.77
C GLY A 24 -11.99 17.85 -3.91
N PHE A 25 -12.67 17.66 -2.77
CA PHE A 25 -13.92 16.92 -2.54
C PHE A 25 -13.80 15.42 -2.29
N VAL A 26 -13.16 15.08 -1.17
CA VAL A 26 -13.62 13.94 -0.35
C VAL A 26 -13.96 14.51 1.02
N GLY A 27 -15.23 14.36 1.43
CA GLY A 27 -15.74 14.88 2.69
C GLY A 27 -14.92 14.39 3.87
N CYS A 28 -14.41 15.34 4.66
CA CYS A 28 -13.91 15.07 6.00
C CYS A 28 -15.11 14.66 6.87
N THR A 29 -15.40 13.37 6.94
CA THR A 29 -16.09 12.84 8.12
C THR A 29 -15.04 12.77 9.22
N GLU A 30 -15.14 13.67 10.20
CA GLU A 30 -14.49 13.52 11.49
C GLU A 30 -14.94 12.19 12.11
N SER A 31 -14.13 11.15 11.93
CA SER A 31 -14.23 9.91 12.70
C SER A 31 -12.94 9.78 13.48
N GLY A 32 -13.03 10.04 14.77
CA GLY A 32 -11.92 10.08 15.71
C GLY A 32 -11.22 8.73 15.83
N ALA A 33 -10.14 8.58 15.07
CA ALA A 33 -8.91 7.89 15.44
C ALA A 33 -7.95 8.21 14.30
N LYS A 34 -6.98 9.08 14.55
CA LYS A 34 -5.92 9.40 13.59
C LYS A 34 -5.20 8.10 13.20
N LYS A 35 -5.62 7.50 12.06
CA LYS A 35 -4.76 6.65 11.21
C LYS A 35 -3.77 7.57 10.49
N GLU A 36 -3.05 8.38 11.27
CA GLU A 36 -1.89 9.11 10.77
C GLU A 36 -0.76 8.08 10.72
N ASP A 37 -0.12 7.96 9.56
CA ASP A 37 1.04 7.12 9.28
C ASP A 37 0.76 5.65 8.89
N ASN A 38 -0.08 5.39 7.88
CA ASN A 38 0.08 4.15 7.10
C ASN A 38 1.29 4.33 6.15
N PRO A 39 2.47 3.72 6.41
CA PRO A 39 3.67 4.02 5.66
C PRO A 39 3.71 3.34 4.30
N THR A 40 2.65 2.64 3.88
CA THR A 40 2.64 1.82 2.66
C THR A 40 3.05 2.60 1.42
N ALA A 41 2.53 3.82 1.23
CA ALA A 41 2.90 4.66 0.09
C ALA A 41 4.38 5.05 0.12
N LEU A 42 4.90 5.39 1.31
CA LEU A 42 6.32 5.73 1.50
C LEU A 42 7.23 4.52 1.30
N LEU A 43 6.88 3.36 1.89
CA LEU A 43 7.60 2.10 1.73
C LEU A 43 7.64 1.64 0.28
N TYR A 44 6.56 1.86 -0.47
CA TYR A 44 6.54 1.59 -1.91
C TYR A 44 7.47 2.54 -2.67
N LEU A 45 7.32 3.85 -2.49
CA LEU A 45 8.09 4.88 -3.22
C LEU A 45 9.60 4.81 -2.96
N VAL A 46 10.00 4.54 -1.71
CA VAL A 46 11.43 4.38 -1.34
C VAL A 46 12.08 3.23 -2.10
N ASN A 47 11.30 2.18 -2.43
CA ASN A 47 11.81 0.99 -3.10
C ASN A 47 11.46 0.95 -4.60
N ASN A 48 10.62 1.85 -5.11
CA ASN A 48 10.20 1.91 -6.51
C ASN A 48 9.98 3.37 -6.95
N SER A 49 10.92 3.92 -7.74
CA SER A 49 10.89 5.32 -8.22
C SER A 49 10.16 5.53 -9.55
N ALA A 50 9.74 4.45 -10.22
CA ALA A 50 8.94 4.49 -11.43
C ALA A 50 7.43 4.42 -11.09
N GLY A 51 6.57 5.00 -11.93
CA GLY A 51 5.12 4.99 -11.72
C GLY A 51 4.51 3.58 -11.62
N LEU A 52 3.37 3.48 -10.95
CA LEU A 52 2.64 2.23 -10.72
C LEU A 52 2.00 1.71 -12.02
N ASN A 53 2.18 0.42 -12.32
CA ASN A 53 1.30 -0.31 -13.25
C ASN A 53 0.08 -0.91 -12.51
N ASP A 54 -0.89 -1.45 -13.24
CA ASP A 54 -2.14 -1.96 -12.66
C ASP A 54 -1.92 -3.08 -11.62
N VAL A 55 -0.98 -3.99 -11.87
CA VAL A 55 -0.61 -5.09 -10.98
C VAL A 55 0.00 -4.56 -9.68
N GLN A 56 0.93 -3.59 -9.78
CA GLN A 56 1.54 -2.94 -8.62
C GLN A 56 0.53 -2.10 -7.86
N SER A 57 -0.39 -1.42 -8.54
CA SER A 57 -1.47 -0.65 -7.93
C SER A 57 -2.36 -1.55 -7.08
N ALA A 58 -2.82 -2.68 -7.62
CA ALA A 58 -3.61 -3.67 -6.88
C ALA A 58 -2.84 -4.22 -5.65
N CYS A 59 -1.55 -4.51 -5.81
CA CYS A 59 -0.69 -4.94 -4.72
C CYS A 59 -0.57 -3.87 -3.61
N VAL A 60 -0.27 -2.61 -3.96
CA VAL A 60 -0.12 -1.51 -3.00
C VAL A 60 -1.42 -1.27 -2.23
N ILE A 61 -2.57 -1.39 -2.89
CA ILE A 61 -3.88 -1.28 -2.22
C ILE A 61 -4.06 -2.41 -1.20
N ALA A 62 -3.73 -3.65 -1.56
CA ALA A 62 -3.81 -4.79 -0.64
C ALA A 62 -2.88 -4.59 0.57
N TYR A 63 -1.64 -4.15 0.36
CA TYR A 63 -0.70 -3.84 1.44
C TYR A 63 -1.18 -2.69 2.33
N THR A 64 -1.78 -1.65 1.73
CA THR A 64 -2.33 -0.52 2.48
C THR A 64 -3.44 -1.00 3.41
N ALA A 65 -4.34 -1.84 2.91
CA ALA A 65 -5.40 -2.44 3.71
C ALA A 65 -4.84 -3.35 4.82
N ALA A 66 -3.85 -4.19 4.51
CA ALA A 66 -3.22 -5.09 5.48
C ALA A 66 -2.52 -4.31 6.60
N ASN A 67 -1.75 -3.27 6.26
CA ASN A 67 -1.08 -2.39 7.21
C ASN A 67 -2.05 -1.55 8.04
N SER A 68 -3.30 -1.40 7.60
CA SER A 68 -4.33 -0.77 8.41
C SER A 68 -4.74 -1.60 9.63
N CYS A 69 -4.33 -2.88 9.69
CA CYS A 69 -4.51 -3.77 10.83
C CYS A 69 -3.25 -3.90 11.71
N VAL A 70 -2.21 -3.12 11.44
CA VAL A 70 -0.95 -3.10 12.19
C VAL A 70 -0.80 -1.75 12.88
N GLY A 71 -0.71 -1.75 14.20
CA GLY A 71 -0.60 -0.55 15.03
C GLY A 71 0.78 -0.31 15.63
N GLY A 72 1.72 -1.24 15.48
CA GLY A 72 3.12 -1.05 15.89
C GLY A 72 4.02 -0.58 14.76
N LYS A 73 5.32 -0.83 14.87
CA LYS A 73 6.35 -0.26 13.97
C LYS A 73 6.80 -1.19 12.84
N GLU A 74 6.42 -2.46 12.89
CA GLU A 74 6.79 -3.47 11.90
C GLU A 74 5.62 -3.75 10.98
N TYR A 75 5.63 -3.11 9.81
CA TYR A 75 4.58 -3.16 8.80
C TYR A 75 4.91 -4.16 7.70
N PHE A 76 3.89 -4.61 6.96
CA PHE A 76 4.10 -5.28 5.69
C PHE A 76 4.84 -4.35 4.73
N ASN A 77 5.92 -4.86 4.14
CA ASN A 77 6.82 -4.10 3.29
C ASN A 77 6.34 -4.10 1.83
N ALA A 78 5.53 -3.11 1.47
CA ALA A 78 5.03 -2.96 0.11
C ALA A 78 6.13 -2.68 -0.92
N GLY A 79 7.28 -2.14 -0.49
CA GLY A 79 8.41 -1.93 -1.37
C GLY A 79 9.03 -3.21 -1.89
N ILE A 80 9.16 -4.21 -1.01
CA ILE A 80 9.63 -5.56 -1.37
C ILE A 80 8.49 -6.35 -2.03
N GLY A 81 7.32 -6.37 -1.39
CA GLY A 81 6.17 -7.16 -1.78
C GLY A 81 5.55 -6.80 -3.12
N CYS A 82 5.56 -5.51 -3.47
CA CYS A 82 5.00 -4.97 -4.72
C CYS A 82 6.08 -4.54 -5.72
N SER A 83 7.34 -4.95 -5.51
CA SER A 83 8.42 -4.75 -6.50
C SER A 83 8.14 -5.54 -7.77
N LEU A 84 8.61 -5.05 -8.92
CA LEU A 84 8.43 -5.75 -10.21
C LEU A 84 8.98 -7.18 -10.18
N THR A 85 10.14 -7.38 -9.56
CA THR A 85 10.75 -8.71 -9.40
C THR A 85 9.86 -9.65 -8.58
N LYS A 86 9.18 -9.15 -7.54
CA LYS A 86 8.30 -9.97 -6.71
C LYS A 86 6.96 -10.26 -7.36
N LEU A 87 6.52 -9.37 -8.26
CA LEU A 87 5.27 -9.51 -9.01
C LEU A 87 5.46 -10.16 -10.39
N GLU A 88 6.67 -10.60 -10.75
CA GLU A 88 6.93 -11.28 -12.02
C GLU A 88 6.04 -12.53 -12.16
N GLY A 89 5.34 -12.62 -13.29
CA GLY A 89 4.38 -13.71 -13.55
C GLY A 89 3.06 -13.62 -12.80
N LYS A 90 2.85 -12.61 -11.93
CA LYS A 90 1.55 -12.36 -11.29
C LYS A 90 0.65 -11.51 -12.18
N THR A 91 -0.62 -11.82 -12.14
CA THR A 91 -1.67 -11.12 -12.88
C THR A 91 -2.44 -10.17 -11.98
N THR A 92 -3.14 -9.19 -12.56
CA THR A 92 -4.01 -8.29 -11.80
C THR A 92 -5.09 -9.07 -11.02
N ASP A 93 -5.54 -10.21 -11.56
CA ASP A 93 -6.52 -11.07 -10.90
C ASP A 93 -5.97 -11.73 -9.63
N ASP A 94 -4.70 -12.15 -9.64
CA ASP A 94 -4.03 -12.67 -8.44
C ASP A 94 -3.97 -11.62 -7.32
N LEU A 95 -3.65 -10.37 -7.68
CA LEU A 95 -3.56 -9.27 -6.71
C LEU A 95 -4.95 -8.78 -6.28
N ASN A 96 -5.95 -8.90 -7.12
CA ASN A 96 -7.35 -8.67 -6.73
C ASN A 96 -7.84 -9.76 -5.77
N ALA A 97 -7.44 -11.02 -5.95
CA ALA A 97 -7.72 -12.09 -5.00
C ALA A 97 -7.08 -11.82 -3.63
N LEU A 98 -5.81 -11.38 -3.61
CA LEU A 98 -5.15 -10.93 -2.38
C LEU A 98 -5.93 -9.79 -1.72
N LYS A 99 -6.24 -8.74 -2.48
CA LYS A 99 -6.97 -7.57 -2.00
C LYS A 99 -8.32 -7.97 -1.42
N GLU A 100 -9.07 -8.84 -2.10
CA GLU A 100 -10.36 -9.35 -1.62
C GLU A 100 -10.21 -10.07 -0.29
N CYS A 101 -9.25 -11.01 -0.19
CA CYS A 101 -9.00 -11.74 1.05
C CYS A 101 -8.65 -10.80 2.21
N VAL A 102 -7.75 -9.84 1.98
CA VAL A 102 -7.34 -8.85 2.99
C VAL A 102 -8.53 -7.98 3.41
N LEU A 103 -9.30 -7.45 2.45
CA LEU A 103 -10.46 -6.60 2.75
C LEU A 103 -11.55 -7.35 3.52
N LYS A 104 -11.74 -8.65 3.27
CA LYS A 104 -12.68 -9.48 4.05
C LYS A 104 -12.31 -9.53 5.53
N LYS A 105 -11.02 -9.49 5.86
CA LYS A 105 -10.51 -9.49 7.25
C LYS A 105 -10.49 -8.11 7.87
N VAL A 106 -10.15 -7.09 7.09
CA VAL A 106 -10.21 -5.68 7.50
C VAL A 106 -11.64 -5.27 7.84
N ASN A 107 -12.62 -5.73 7.05
CA ASN A 107 -14.04 -5.41 7.21
C ASN A 107 -14.85 -6.55 7.87
N ASP A 108 -14.19 -7.42 8.64
CA ASP A 108 -14.88 -8.47 9.38
C ASP A 108 -15.95 -7.83 10.30
N PRO A 109 -17.22 -8.26 10.25
CA PRO A 109 -18.29 -7.61 11.01
C PRO A 109 -18.23 -7.89 12.52
N VAL A 110 -17.44 -8.88 12.94
CA VAL A 110 -17.29 -9.29 14.34
C VAL A 110 -16.01 -8.74 14.93
N GLN A 111 -14.88 -8.88 14.23
CA GLN A 111 -13.56 -8.47 14.70
C GLN A 111 -12.75 -7.79 13.59
N PRO A 112 -13.17 -6.59 13.15
CA PRO A 112 -12.47 -5.85 12.11
C PRO A 112 -11.08 -5.44 12.63
N CYS A 113 -10.02 -6.01 12.06
CA CYS A 113 -8.66 -5.83 12.57
C CYS A 113 -8.12 -4.41 12.46
N ASN A 114 -8.84 -3.54 11.75
CA ASN A 114 -8.48 -2.14 11.54
C ASN A 114 -8.99 -1.19 12.64
N LEU A 115 -9.69 -1.73 13.64
CA LEU A 115 -10.09 -1.01 14.84
C LEU A 115 -9.05 -1.22 15.96
N PRO A 116 -8.82 -0.22 16.84
CA PRO A 116 -7.77 -0.27 17.85
C PRO A 116 -7.81 -1.51 18.76
N GLN A 117 -9.00 -2.00 19.10
CA GLN A 117 -9.20 -3.15 19.98
C GLN A 117 -8.88 -4.52 19.33
N PHE A 118 -8.74 -4.57 17.99
CA PHE A 118 -8.46 -5.79 17.22
C PHE A 118 -7.20 -5.68 16.36
N THR A 119 -6.49 -4.56 16.49
CA THR A 119 -5.24 -4.28 15.78
C THR A 119 -4.10 -5.14 16.32
N TYR A 120 -3.19 -5.51 15.44
CA TYR A 120 -2.00 -6.28 15.76
C TYR A 120 -0.81 -5.37 16.01
N GLY A 121 0.07 -5.75 16.94
CA GLY A 121 1.29 -5.00 17.22
C GLY A 121 2.32 -5.10 16.09
N LEU A 122 2.37 -6.24 15.38
CA LEU A 122 3.35 -6.52 14.34
C LEU A 122 2.70 -7.15 13.10
N ALA A 123 3.25 -6.89 11.92
CA ALA A 123 2.80 -7.50 10.66
C ALA A 123 2.88 -9.03 10.69
N GLN A 124 3.91 -9.62 11.32
CA GLN A 124 4.00 -11.06 11.51
C GLN A 124 2.81 -11.63 12.31
N GLN A 125 2.36 -10.91 13.34
CA GLN A 125 1.20 -11.31 14.14
C GLN A 125 -0.08 -11.18 13.32
N ALA A 126 -0.22 -10.13 12.53
CA ALA A 126 -1.35 -9.97 11.62
C ALA A 126 -1.40 -11.08 10.56
N LEU A 127 -0.23 -11.51 10.06
CA LEU A 127 -0.12 -12.61 9.10
C LEU A 127 -0.50 -13.96 9.71
N ALA A 128 -0.02 -14.24 10.93
CA ALA A 128 -0.35 -15.47 11.65
C ALA A 128 -1.79 -15.48 12.19
N GLY A 129 -2.39 -14.30 12.39
CA GLY A 129 -3.77 -14.12 12.86
C GLY A 129 -4.74 -13.85 11.72
N ALA A 130 -5.19 -12.60 11.59
CA ALA A 130 -6.24 -12.19 10.65
C ALA A 130 -5.98 -12.65 9.22
N PHE A 131 -4.74 -12.58 8.74
CA PHE A 131 -4.38 -12.88 7.35
C PHE A 131 -3.85 -14.30 7.14
N ALA A 132 -3.99 -15.22 8.10
CA ALA A 132 -3.55 -16.61 7.92
C ALA A 132 -4.22 -17.28 6.70
N ALA A 133 -5.51 -16.99 6.49
CA ALA A 133 -6.27 -17.44 5.32
C ALA A 133 -5.85 -16.75 4.00
N CYS A 134 -5.15 -15.62 4.09
CA CYS A 134 -4.60 -14.89 2.94
C CYS A 134 -3.13 -15.25 2.66
N ASN A 135 -2.61 -16.26 3.36
CA ASN A 135 -1.28 -16.84 3.15
C ASN A 135 -1.40 -18.34 2.83
N ALA A 136 -2.40 -18.67 2.02
CA ALA A 136 -2.76 -20.02 1.58
C ALA A 136 -3.57 -19.94 0.27
N SER A 137 -4.06 -21.07 -0.24
CA SER A 137 -5.03 -21.07 -1.33
C SER A 137 -6.32 -20.34 -0.94
N TYR A 138 -6.71 -19.36 -1.75
CA TYR A 138 -7.91 -18.56 -1.59
C TYR A 138 -8.79 -18.68 -2.82
N THR A 139 -10.07 -18.99 -2.62
CA THR A 139 -11.09 -18.96 -3.67
C THR A 139 -11.86 -17.64 -3.58
N THR A 140 -11.73 -16.82 -4.61
CA THR A 140 -12.45 -15.54 -4.77
C THR A 140 -13.95 -15.76 -4.86
N ALA A 141 -14.74 -14.71 -4.61
CA ALA A 141 -16.18 -14.72 -4.83
C ALA A 141 -16.58 -15.08 -6.28
N ALA A 142 -15.69 -14.82 -7.25
CA ALA A 142 -15.87 -15.17 -8.66
C ALA A 142 -15.59 -16.66 -8.98
N GLY A 143 -15.13 -17.45 -7.99
CA GLY A 143 -14.84 -18.88 -8.15
C GLY A 143 -13.42 -19.21 -8.61
N THR A 144 -12.57 -18.19 -8.80
CA THR A 144 -11.14 -18.39 -9.12
C THR A 144 -10.35 -18.72 -7.85
N THR A 145 -9.55 -19.78 -7.90
CA THR A 145 -8.65 -20.18 -6.81
C THR A 145 -7.22 -19.72 -7.12
N VAL A 146 -6.61 -18.98 -6.18
CA VAL A 146 -5.25 -18.45 -6.27
C VAL A 146 -4.47 -18.86 -5.03
N ASP A 147 -3.24 -19.34 -5.20
CA ASP A 147 -2.33 -19.54 -4.07
C ASP A 147 -1.73 -18.19 -3.65
N LEU A 148 -2.13 -17.68 -2.48
CA LEU A 148 -1.68 -16.41 -1.93
C LEU A 148 -0.46 -16.55 -1.01
N THR A 149 0.13 -17.74 -0.92
CA THR A 149 1.30 -17.98 -0.06
C THR A 149 2.45 -17.05 -0.42
N GLY A 150 2.97 -16.33 0.58
CA GLY A 150 4.10 -15.41 0.44
C GLY A 150 3.80 -14.11 -0.32
N TYR A 151 2.53 -13.78 -0.55
CA TYR A 151 2.13 -12.51 -1.17
C TYR A 151 2.30 -11.33 -0.20
N LEU A 152 2.08 -11.54 1.11
CA LEU A 152 2.31 -10.54 2.16
C LEU A 152 3.69 -10.76 2.79
N VAL A 153 4.58 -9.80 2.58
CA VAL A 153 5.96 -9.79 3.08
C VAL A 153 6.10 -8.69 4.13
N TYR A 154 6.81 -8.97 5.21
CA TYR A 154 7.10 -8.05 6.31
C TYR A 154 8.61 -8.00 6.56
#